data_AF-A0A543AQF0-F1
#
_entry.id   AF-A0A543AQF0-F1
#
_cell.length_a   1.000
_cell.length_b   1.000
_cell.length_c   1.000
_cell.angle_alpha   90.00
_cell.angle_beta   90.00
_cell.angle_gamma   90.00
#
_symmetry.space_group_name_H-M   'P 1'
#
loop_
_entity.id
_entity.type
_entity.pdbx_description
1 polymer ?
#
loop_
_entity_poly.entity_id
_entity_poly.type
_entity_poly.pdbx_seq_one_letter_code
_entity_poly.pdbx_strand_id
1 'polypeptide(L)'
;MNDPPDLIERVRRWVAQSGQTPGPPTTASTIEIAEAELGFKLPPLLVRLYSEVGDGQFGPEYTLMPMVDGAAQTIVGDYHGVMANRDDSGFAWPAGVIPILDWGCGMYAAVDCTVDSAPVRLYEPNGLSSGSGWHEAWFTDTATLDEWLEAWLSGAAWFSEDADPDQVHEPAPWDEVRVRLADRKPLREPAKKDKPSPHRKGKKRK
;
A
#
# COMPACT_ATOMS: atom_id res chain seq x y z
N MET A 1 -18.62 3.17 3.51
CA MET A 1 -18.49 4.38 4.37
C MET A 1 -18.28 5.55 3.43
N ASN A 2 -19.03 6.65 3.58
CA ASN A 2 -19.05 7.74 2.60
C ASN A 2 -17.82 8.64 2.81
N ASP A 3 -17.00 8.80 1.77
CA ASP A 3 -15.96 9.82 1.69
C ASP A 3 -16.54 11.20 2.07
N PRO A 4 -15.90 11.98 2.97
CA PRO A 4 -16.33 13.35 3.21
C PRO A 4 -16.42 14.11 1.88
N PRO A 5 -17.52 14.88 1.64
CA PRO A 5 -17.67 15.62 0.41
C PRO A 5 -16.42 16.45 0.13
N ASP A 6 -15.87 16.36 -1.09
CA ASP A 6 -14.70 17.12 -1.58
C ASP A 6 -13.29 16.59 -1.21
N LEU A 7 -13.12 15.49 -0.46
CA LEU A 7 -11.77 15.02 -0.07
C LEU A 7 -10.86 14.74 -1.27
N ILE A 8 -11.32 13.93 -2.24
CA ILE A 8 -10.54 13.64 -3.46
C ILE A 8 -10.18 14.92 -4.21
N GLU A 9 -11.11 15.86 -4.30
CA GLU A 9 -10.87 17.12 -5.00
C GLU A 9 -9.87 18.01 -4.24
N ARG A 10 -9.91 18.02 -2.90
CA ARG A 10 -8.87 18.67 -2.09
C ARG A 10 -7.50 18.04 -2.31
N VAL A 11 -7.41 16.71 -2.38
CA VAL A 11 -6.16 16.03 -2.74
C VAL A 11 -5.69 16.49 -4.13
N ARG A 12 -6.57 16.53 -5.13
CA ARG A 12 -6.23 17.03 -6.48
C ARG A 12 -5.70 18.46 -6.46
N ARG A 13 -6.35 19.36 -5.70
CA ARG A 13 -5.91 20.75 -5.54
C ARG A 13 -4.54 20.83 -4.88
N TRP A 14 -4.31 20.04 -3.85
CA TRP A 14 -3.00 19.95 -3.19
C TRP A 14 -1.93 19.49 -4.17
N VAL A 15 -2.18 18.41 -4.93
CA VAL A 15 -1.23 17.87 -5.91
C VAL A 15 -0.87 18.90 -6.97
N ALA A 16 -1.87 19.64 -7.49
CA ALA A 16 -1.66 20.71 -8.46
C ALA A 16 -0.79 21.87 -7.94
N GLN A 17 -0.66 22.03 -6.61
CA GLN A 17 0.13 23.09 -5.96
C GLN A 17 1.47 22.57 -5.41
N SER A 18 1.61 21.26 -5.22
CA SER A 18 2.76 20.62 -4.58
C SER A 18 4.04 20.59 -5.43
N GLY A 19 3.92 20.72 -6.75
CA GLY A 19 5.04 20.48 -7.69
C GLY A 19 5.36 19.00 -7.94
N GLN A 20 4.66 18.07 -7.28
CA GLN A 20 4.74 16.63 -7.58
C GLN A 20 4.09 16.33 -8.93
N THR A 21 4.62 15.33 -9.64
CA THR A 21 4.10 14.90 -10.95
C THR A 21 3.53 13.49 -10.84
N PRO A 22 2.24 13.34 -10.47
CA PRO A 22 1.63 12.03 -10.35
C PRO A 22 1.65 11.28 -11.68
N GLY A 23 1.65 9.95 -11.60
CA GLY A 23 1.38 9.10 -12.77
C GLY A 23 -0.02 9.39 -13.35
N PRO A 24 -0.27 9.05 -14.62
CA PRO A 24 -1.61 9.18 -15.20
C PRO A 24 -2.62 8.38 -14.35
N PRO A 25 -3.86 8.89 -14.13
CA PRO A 25 -4.82 8.18 -13.31
C PRO A 25 -5.10 6.75 -13.80
N THR A 26 -5.25 5.85 -12.84
CA THR A 26 -5.42 4.42 -13.08
C THR A 26 -6.74 4.13 -13.79
N THR A 27 -6.71 3.24 -14.79
CA THR A 27 -7.93 2.82 -15.50
C THR A 27 -8.71 1.76 -14.73
N ALA A 28 -10.01 1.62 -15.00
CA ALA A 28 -10.81 0.53 -14.44
C ALA A 28 -10.22 -0.86 -14.73
N SER A 29 -9.64 -1.07 -15.93
CA SER A 29 -8.97 -2.32 -16.27
C SER A 29 -7.73 -2.57 -15.42
N THR A 30 -6.98 -1.52 -15.07
CA THR A 30 -5.82 -1.65 -14.19
C THR A 30 -6.24 -1.98 -12.76
N ILE A 31 -7.32 -1.36 -12.26
CA ILE A 31 -7.92 -1.71 -10.96
C ILE A 31 -8.35 -3.19 -10.96
N GLU A 32 -9.04 -3.66 -12.00
CA GLU A 32 -9.47 -5.06 -12.12
C GLU A 32 -8.28 -6.03 -12.11
N ILE A 33 -7.19 -5.70 -12.80
CA ILE A 33 -5.96 -6.49 -12.78
C ILE A 33 -5.37 -6.51 -11.37
N ALA A 34 -5.23 -5.36 -10.72
CA ALA A 34 -4.70 -5.26 -9.37
C ALA A 34 -5.51 -6.10 -8.39
N GLU A 35 -6.84 -5.96 -8.38
CA GLU A 35 -7.73 -6.75 -7.50
C GLU A 35 -7.66 -8.26 -7.80
N ALA A 36 -7.50 -8.64 -9.07
CA ALA A 36 -7.34 -10.04 -9.45
C ALA A 36 -6.01 -10.64 -8.95
N GLU A 37 -4.92 -9.88 -9.00
CA GLU A 37 -3.60 -10.29 -8.50
C GLU A 37 -3.56 -10.33 -6.96
N LEU A 38 -4.13 -9.32 -6.30
CA LEU A 38 -4.27 -9.24 -4.85
C LEU A 38 -5.20 -10.33 -4.28
N GLY A 39 -6.24 -10.70 -5.03
CA GLY A 39 -7.24 -11.68 -4.63
C GLY A 39 -8.35 -11.13 -3.71
N PHE A 40 -8.47 -9.81 -3.62
CA PHE A 40 -9.51 -9.09 -2.87
C PHE A 40 -9.80 -7.73 -3.52
N LYS A 41 -10.91 -7.11 -3.12
CA LYS A 41 -11.32 -5.79 -3.61
C LYS A 41 -10.58 -4.68 -2.90
N LEU A 42 -10.22 -3.63 -3.64
CA LEU A 42 -9.65 -2.43 -3.06
C LEU A 42 -10.75 -1.57 -2.43
N PRO A 43 -10.47 -0.86 -1.31
CA PRO A 43 -11.42 0.07 -0.73
C PRO A 43 -11.86 1.14 -1.73
N PRO A 44 -13.16 1.52 -1.78
CA PRO A 44 -13.65 2.49 -2.76
C PRO A 44 -12.89 3.83 -2.75
N LEU A 45 -12.52 4.33 -1.57
CA LEU A 45 -11.75 5.58 -1.46
C LEU A 45 -10.34 5.45 -2.08
N LEU A 46 -9.69 4.31 -1.87
CA LEU A 46 -8.39 4.03 -2.49
C LEU A 46 -8.51 3.93 -4.01
N VAL A 47 -9.54 3.27 -4.53
CA VAL A 47 -9.79 3.22 -5.99
C VAL A 47 -9.98 4.62 -6.56
N ARG A 48 -10.75 5.48 -5.89
CA ARG A 48 -10.97 6.87 -6.32
C ARG A 48 -9.68 7.70 -6.27
N LEU A 49 -8.86 7.52 -5.25
CA LEU A 49 -7.56 8.17 -5.13
C LEU A 49 -6.69 7.89 -6.37
N TYR A 50 -6.58 6.62 -6.76
CA TYR A 50 -5.76 6.20 -7.90
C TYR A 50 -6.37 6.55 -9.27
N SER A 51 -7.69 6.45 -9.41
CA SER A 51 -8.39 6.68 -10.69
C SER A 51 -8.78 8.14 -10.97
N GLU A 52 -8.85 8.99 -9.94
CA GLU A 52 -9.23 10.40 -10.07
C GLU A 52 -8.06 11.37 -9.85
N VAL A 53 -7.03 10.99 -9.09
CA VAL A 53 -5.86 11.86 -8.80
C VAL A 53 -4.64 11.45 -9.63
N GLY A 54 -4.24 10.18 -9.58
CA GLY A 54 -3.07 9.68 -10.29
C GLY A 54 -2.63 8.29 -9.83
N ASP A 55 -1.80 7.62 -10.62
CA ASP A 55 -1.25 6.30 -10.26
C ASP A 55 -0.01 6.44 -9.35
N GLY A 56 -0.23 6.94 -8.13
CA GLY A 56 0.84 7.24 -7.18
C GLY A 56 1.75 8.40 -7.60
N GLN A 57 2.93 8.49 -6.97
CA GLN A 57 3.90 9.59 -7.10
C GLN A 57 3.37 10.95 -6.68
N PHE A 58 2.33 10.94 -5.85
CA PHE A 58 1.87 12.08 -5.09
C PHE A 58 1.57 11.66 -3.66
N GLY A 59 1.49 12.60 -2.73
CA GLY A 59 1.19 12.27 -1.33
C GLY A 59 2.04 13.07 -0.35
N PRO A 60 2.17 12.56 0.89
CA PRO A 60 3.24 12.94 1.80
C PRO A 60 4.61 12.86 1.11
N GLU A 61 5.68 13.34 1.76
CA GLU A 61 7.02 13.49 1.17
C GLU A 61 7.54 12.28 0.37
N TYR A 62 7.26 11.06 0.83
CA TYR A 62 7.70 9.81 0.22
C TYR A 62 6.77 9.30 -0.90
N THR A 63 5.60 9.93 -1.04
CA THR A 63 4.57 9.69 -2.04
C THR A 63 3.96 8.30 -2.03
N LEU A 64 2.71 8.21 -2.50
CA LEU A 64 2.03 6.95 -2.72
C LEU A 64 2.71 6.16 -3.84
N MET A 65 2.82 4.85 -3.67
CA MET A 65 3.42 3.96 -4.66
C MET A 65 2.48 3.72 -5.86
N PRO A 66 3.00 3.59 -7.09
CA PRO A 66 2.17 3.17 -8.23
C PRO A 66 1.51 1.80 -8.02
N MET A 67 0.43 1.50 -8.74
CA MET A 67 -0.39 0.34 -8.43
C MET A 67 0.21 -1.01 -8.88
N VAL A 68 0.52 -1.16 -10.17
CA VAL A 68 0.85 -2.48 -10.76
C VAL A 68 2.25 -2.51 -11.37
N ASP A 69 2.55 -1.61 -12.32
CA ASP A 69 3.74 -1.68 -13.16
C ASP A 69 4.38 -0.30 -13.37
N GLY A 70 5.65 -0.29 -13.82
CA GLY A 70 6.32 0.93 -14.30
C GLY A 70 7.23 1.62 -13.30
N ALA A 71 7.29 1.14 -12.06
CA ALA A 71 8.17 1.63 -11.01
C ALA A 71 8.96 0.50 -10.33
N ALA A 72 10.00 0.87 -9.58
CA ALA A 72 10.79 -0.09 -8.80
C ALA A 72 9.98 -0.70 -7.64
N GLN A 73 8.99 0.03 -7.14
CA GLN A 73 8.05 -0.38 -6.10
C GLN A 73 6.62 -0.11 -6.56
N THR A 74 5.72 -1.04 -6.29
CA THR A 74 4.30 -0.94 -6.60
C THR A 74 3.46 -1.59 -5.52
N ILE A 75 2.23 -1.11 -5.28
CA ILE A 75 1.34 -1.69 -4.26
C ILE A 75 1.21 -3.21 -4.42
N VAL A 76 0.93 -3.67 -5.64
CA VAL A 76 0.73 -5.09 -5.92
C VAL A 76 2.05 -5.86 -5.80
N GLY A 77 3.13 -5.33 -6.35
CA GLY A 77 4.46 -5.96 -6.31
C GLY A 77 5.00 -6.11 -4.90
N ASP A 78 4.98 -5.02 -4.12
CA ASP A 78 5.46 -4.99 -2.74
C ASP A 78 4.60 -5.88 -1.84
N TYR A 79 3.26 -5.87 -1.99
CA TYR A 79 2.39 -6.81 -1.27
C TYR A 79 2.72 -8.27 -1.59
N HIS A 80 2.91 -8.61 -2.87
CA HIS A 80 3.36 -9.96 -3.24
C HIS A 80 4.73 -10.30 -2.64
N GLY A 81 5.66 -9.36 -2.63
CA GLY A 81 7.00 -9.53 -2.06
C GLY A 81 6.97 -9.88 -0.58
N VAL A 82 6.28 -9.08 0.23
CA VAL A 82 6.16 -9.33 1.68
C VAL A 82 5.37 -10.61 1.97
N MET A 83 4.35 -10.91 1.17
CA MET A 83 3.57 -12.15 1.31
C MET A 83 4.31 -13.40 0.84
N ALA A 84 5.30 -13.27 -0.04
CA ALA A 84 6.16 -14.36 -0.49
C ALA A 84 7.38 -14.60 0.41
N ASN A 85 7.69 -13.69 1.35
CA ASN A 85 8.79 -13.89 2.28
C ASN A 85 8.54 -15.15 3.14
N ARG A 86 9.55 -16.05 3.13
CA ARG A 86 9.60 -17.34 3.80
C ARG A 86 10.94 -17.55 4.53
N ASP A 87 11.63 -16.46 4.86
CA ASP A 87 12.83 -16.58 5.68
C ASP A 87 12.50 -17.12 7.09
N ASP A 88 13.53 -17.63 7.77
CA ASP A 88 13.39 -18.18 9.12
C ASP A 88 13.38 -17.08 10.21
N SER A 89 13.29 -15.79 9.83
CA SER A 89 13.29 -14.68 10.79
C SER A 89 12.00 -14.58 11.60
N GLY A 90 10.97 -15.33 11.19
CA GLY A 90 9.62 -15.22 11.73
C GLY A 90 8.85 -14.01 11.19
N PHE A 91 9.41 -13.27 10.22
CA PHE A 91 8.75 -12.17 9.54
C PHE A 91 7.41 -12.62 8.96
N ALA A 92 6.38 -11.83 9.22
CA ALA A 92 5.05 -12.10 8.71
C ALA A 92 4.33 -10.78 8.41
N TRP A 93 3.62 -10.78 7.29
CA TRP A 93 2.77 -9.69 6.86
C TRP A 93 1.29 -10.12 6.92
N PRO A 94 0.36 -9.29 7.43
CA PRO A 94 -1.05 -9.63 7.51
C PRO A 94 -1.70 -9.71 6.12
N ALA A 95 -2.50 -10.74 5.88
CA ALA A 95 -3.21 -10.89 4.61
C ALA A 95 -4.27 -9.80 4.42
N GLY A 96 -4.31 -9.19 3.23
CA GLY A 96 -5.25 -8.13 2.86
C GLY A 96 -4.85 -6.73 3.34
N VAL A 97 -3.66 -6.59 3.93
CA VAL A 97 -3.07 -5.29 4.29
C VAL A 97 -2.05 -4.94 3.22
N ILE A 98 -2.30 -3.90 2.42
CA ILE A 98 -1.43 -3.55 1.28
C ILE A 98 -0.53 -2.36 1.63
N PRO A 99 0.79 -2.41 1.41
CA PRO A 99 1.63 -1.24 1.53
C PRO A 99 1.23 -0.24 0.43
N ILE A 100 1.02 1.02 0.80
CA ILE A 100 0.65 2.10 -0.14
C ILE A 100 1.72 3.20 -0.22
N LEU A 101 2.61 3.27 0.76
CA LEU A 101 3.70 4.23 0.84
C LEU A 101 4.85 3.60 1.64
N ASP A 102 6.08 3.77 1.14
CA ASP A 102 7.33 3.38 1.79
C ASP A 102 8.00 4.63 2.37
N TRP A 103 8.10 4.74 3.70
CA TRP A 103 8.74 5.88 4.38
C TRP A 103 10.27 5.78 4.38
N GLY A 104 10.85 4.77 3.73
CA GLY A 104 12.25 4.39 3.88
C GLY A 104 12.49 3.52 5.12
N CYS A 105 13.72 3.03 5.28
CA CYS A 105 14.13 2.21 6.43
C CYS A 105 13.23 0.98 6.70
N GLY A 106 12.53 0.49 5.68
CA GLY A 106 11.60 -0.64 5.79
C GLY A 106 10.30 -0.31 6.53
N MET A 107 9.96 0.98 6.65
CA MET A 107 8.75 1.48 7.30
C MET A 107 7.67 1.71 6.25
N TYR A 108 6.42 1.33 6.52
CA TYR A 108 5.33 1.43 5.54
C TYR A 108 4.05 1.98 6.15
N ALA A 109 3.35 2.84 5.39
CA ALA A 109 1.91 3.02 5.56
C ALA A 109 1.19 1.97 4.70
N ALA A 110 0.25 1.25 5.31
CA ALA A 110 -0.44 0.13 4.68
C ALA A 110 -1.95 0.14 4.96
N VAL A 111 -2.77 -0.12 3.94
CA VAL A 111 -4.24 -0.09 4.07
C VAL A 111 -4.77 -1.49 4.33
N ASP A 112 -5.52 -1.66 5.42
CA ASP A 112 -6.24 -2.91 5.69
C ASP A 112 -7.52 -3.00 4.84
N CYS A 113 -7.43 -3.69 3.71
CA CYS A 113 -8.52 -3.86 2.75
C CYS A 113 -9.56 -4.89 3.21
N THR A 114 -9.37 -5.52 4.37
CA THR A 114 -10.32 -6.50 4.92
C THR A 114 -11.41 -5.86 5.77
N VAL A 115 -11.30 -4.56 6.03
CA VAL A 115 -12.23 -3.78 6.84
C VAL A 115 -12.82 -2.66 5.97
N ASP A 116 -14.14 -2.50 5.99
CA ASP A 116 -14.85 -1.53 5.14
C ASP A 116 -14.42 -0.07 5.32
N SER A 117 -13.91 0.27 6.51
CA SER A 117 -13.40 1.62 6.82
C SER A 117 -11.98 1.86 6.30
N ALA A 118 -11.32 0.82 5.80
CA ALA A 118 -9.95 0.85 5.30
C ALA A 118 -8.95 1.53 6.25
N PRO A 119 -8.77 1.04 7.50
CA PRO A 119 -7.78 1.60 8.42
C PRO A 119 -6.39 1.66 7.81
N VAL A 120 -5.64 2.72 8.12
CA VAL A 120 -4.23 2.80 7.77
C VAL A 120 -3.40 2.29 8.93
N ARG A 121 -2.57 1.28 8.64
CA ARG A 121 -1.63 0.66 9.55
C ARG A 121 -0.24 1.19 9.27
N LEU A 122 0.51 1.46 10.31
CA LEU A 122 1.93 1.72 10.24
C LEU A 122 2.68 0.41 10.55
N TYR A 123 3.60 0.04 9.68
CA TYR A 123 4.64 -0.94 9.96
C TYR A 123 5.95 -0.22 10.24
N GLU A 124 6.45 -0.32 11.47
CA GLU A 124 7.65 0.35 11.98
C GLU A 124 8.54 -0.66 12.73
N PRO A 125 9.50 -1.30 12.05
CA PRO A 125 10.34 -2.32 12.67
C PRO A 125 11.56 -1.76 13.41
N ASN A 126 11.91 -0.48 13.25
CA ASN A 126 13.21 0.04 13.71
C ASN A 126 13.30 0.20 15.24
N GLY A 127 12.15 0.25 15.93
CA GLY A 127 12.08 0.24 17.40
C GLY A 127 12.24 -1.14 18.04
N LEU A 128 12.26 -2.22 17.25
CA LEU A 128 12.31 -3.58 17.80
C LEU A 128 13.68 -3.90 18.42
N SER A 129 13.64 -4.44 19.63
CA SER A 129 14.81 -4.95 20.34
C SER A 129 14.99 -6.46 20.13
N SER A 130 16.17 -6.99 20.43
CA SER A 130 16.41 -8.44 20.43
C SER A 130 15.39 -9.17 21.32
N GLY A 131 14.66 -10.13 20.75
CA GLY A 131 13.61 -10.88 21.45
C GLY A 131 12.18 -10.34 21.27
N SER A 132 12.02 -9.17 20.64
CA SER A 132 10.69 -8.65 20.28
C SER A 132 10.07 -9.50 19.16
N GLY A 133 8.75 -9.64 19.15
CA GLY A 133 8.06 -10.28 18.04
C GLY A 133 7.64 -9.29 16.96
N TRP A 134 7.52 -9.75 15.71
CA TRP A 134 7.13 -8.92 14.56
C TRP A 134 5.76 -8.24 14.68
N HIS A 135 4.88 -8.73 15.54
CA HIS A 135 3.60 -8.09 15.85
C HIS A 135 3.78 -6.74 16.56
N GLU A 136 4.91 -6.49 17.22
CA GLU A 136 5.21 -5.23 17.92
C GLU A 136 5.62 -4.11 16.96
N ALA A 137 5.91 -4.44 15.70
CA ALA A 137 6.19 -3.47 14.64
C ALA A 137 4.91 -2.86 14.03
N TRP A 138 3.73 -3.26 14.48
CA TRP A 138 2.46 -2.87 13.84
C TRP A 138 1.63 -1.95 14.71
N PHE A 139 1.26 -0.84 14.12
CA PHE A 139 0.47 0.22 14.74
C PHE A 139 -0.75 0.53 13.86
N THR A 140 -1.80 1.03 14.48
CA THR A 140 -2.88 1.75 13.80
C THR A 140 -2.45 3.20 13.71
N ASP A 141 -2.21 3.66 12.49
CA ASP A 141 -2.05 5.09 12.20
C ASP A 141 -3.42 5.73 12.38
N THR A 142 -4.36 5.52 11.47
CA THR A 142 -5.74 6.00 11.61
C THR A 142 -6.77 4.88 11.49
N ALA A 143 -7.96 5.11 12.05
CA ALA A 143 -9.05 4.13 11.99
C ALA A 143 -9.66 4.01 10.58
N THR A 144 -9.46 5.03 9.75
CA THR A 144 -9.97 5.11 8.38
C THR A 144 -8.98 5.75 7.41
N LEU A 145 -9.09 5.42 6.11
CA LEU A 145 -8.26 6.02 5.07
C LEU A 145 -8.54 7.52 4.87
N ASP A 146 -9.78 7.96 5.05
CA ASP A 146 -10.13 9.38 4.97
C ASP A 146 -9.48 10.19 6.10
N GLU A 147 -9.49 9.69 7.35
CA GLU A 147 -8.77 10.34 8.45
C GLU A 147 -7.26 10.47 8.17
N TRP A 148 -6.66 9.47 7.53
CA TRP A 148 -5.23 9.52 7.17
C TRP A 148 -4.93 10.61 6.14
N LEU A 149 -5.77 10.70 5.09
CA LEU A 149 -5.66 11.73 4.07
C LEU A 149 -5.94 13.13 4.65
N GLU A 150 -6.90 13.25 5.56
CA GLU A 150 -7.18 14.49 6.29
C GLU A 150 -5.97 14.93 7.13
N ALA A 151 -5.39 14.03 7.93
CA ALA A 151 -4.22 14.32 8.75
C ALA A 151 -3.03 14.77 7.88
N TRP A 152 -2.80 14.11 6.74
CA TRP A 152 -1.80 14.56 5.78
C TRP A 152 -2.09 15.96 5.23
N LEU A 153 -3.31 16.21 4.74
CA LEU A 153 -3.69 17.51 4.17
C LEU A 153 -3.64 18.66 5.19
N SER A 154 -3.83 18.38 6.48
CA SER A 154 -3.77 19.37 7.56
C SER A 154 -2.37 19.54 8.16
N GLY A 155 -1.38 18.72 7.76
CA GLY A 155 -0.04 18.73 8.36
C GLY A 155 0.03 18.08 9.75
N ALA A 156 -0.97 17.26 10.11
CA ALA A 156 -1.04 16.54 11.39
C ALA A 156 -0.65 15.04 11.26
N ALA A 157 -0.14 14.62 10.10
CA ALA A 157 0.30 13.25 9.87
C ALA A 157 1.45 12.85 10.81
N TRP A 158 1.50 11.56 11.16
CA TRP A 158 2.53 10.99 12.04
C TRP A 158 3.96 11.32 11.58
N PHE A 159 4.23 11.16 10.28
CA PHE A 159 5.55 11.38 9.70
C PHE A 159 5.51 12.54 8.70
N SER A 160 6.08 13.66 9.11
CA SER A 160 6.26 14.86 8.29
C SER A 160 7.43 15.68 8.86
N GLU A 161 8.34 16.17 8.00
CA GLU A 161 9.50 16.97 8.44
C GLU A 161 9.06 18.30 9.10
N ASP A 162 7.89 18.82 8.70
CA ASP A 162 7.33 20.08 9.19
C ASP A 162 6.31 19.91 10.34
N ALA A 163 6.15 18.70 10.89
CA ALA A 163 5.11 18.44 11.86
C ALA A 163 5.38 19.14 13.20
N ASP A 164 4.35 19.79 13.77
CA ASP A 164 4.39 20.26 15.14
C ASP A 164 4.26 19.06 16.09
N PRO A 165 5.29 18.71 16.87
CA PRO A 165 5.28 17.51 17.72
C PRO A 165 4.13 17.50 18.74
N ASP A 166 3.57 18.66 19.08
CA ASP A 166 2.41 18.77 19.98
C ASP A 166 1.05 18.55 19.27
N GLN A 167 1.04 18.47 17.94
CA GLN A 167 -0.15 18.28 17.10
C GLN A 167 -0.10 17.03 16.23
N VAL A 168 1.01 16.28 16.27
CA VAL A 168 1.16 15.01 15.55
C VAL A 168 0.20 13.97 16.10
N HIS A 169 -0.52 13.31 15.20
CA HIS A 169 -1.26 12.10 15.54
C HIS A 169 -0.29 10.94 15.78
N GLU A 170 -0.24 10.41 17.00
CA GLU A 170 0.64 9.30 17.36
C GLU A 170 -0.05 7.93 17.13
N PRO A 171 0.52 7.05 16.28
CA PRO A 171 -0.01 5.72 16.04
C PRO A 171 -0.04 4.87 17.30
N ALA A 172 -1.16 4.20 17.54
CA ALA A 172 -1.32 3.28 18.68
C ALA A 172 -1.02 1.83 18.25
N PRO A 173 -0.56 0.94 19.16
CA PRO A 173 -0.36 -0.47 18.82
C PRO A 173 -1.60 -1.11 18.18
N TRP A 174 -1.40 -1.97 17.18
CA TRP A 174 -2.51 -2.69 16.54
C TRP A 174 -2.85 -3.98 17.30
N ASP A 175 -3.83 -3.91 18.19
CA ASP A 175 -4.18 -5.01 19.12
C ASP A 175 -4.48 -6.36 18.44
N GLU A 176 -5.17 -6.36 17.30
CA GLU A 176 -5.55 -7.62 16.63
C GLU A 176 -4.42 -8.23 15.79
N VAL A 177 -3.30 -7.55 15.61
CA VAL A 177 -2.28 -7.95 14.62
C VAL A 177 -1.70 -9.34 14.91
N ARG A 178 -1.56 -9.73 16.18
CA ARG A 178 -1.09 -11.08 16.54
C ARG A 178 -1.97 -12.18 15.94
N VAL A 179 -3.29 -11.99 15.99
CA VAL A 179 -4.26 -12.94 15.42
C VAL A 179 -4.19 -12.91 13.89
N ARG A 180 -4.13 -11.70 13.32
CA ARG A 180 -4.05 -11.49 11.85
C ARG A 180 -2.80 -12.13 11.23
N LEU A 181 -1.67 -12.05 11.93
CA LEU A 181 -0.41 -12.70 11.50
C LEU A 181 -0.47 -14.22 11.62
N ALA A 182 -1.11 -14.75 12.66
CA ALA A 182 -1.30 -16.19 12.83
C ALA A 182 -2.23 -16.80 11.76
N ASP A 183 -3.24 -16.05 11.33
CA ASP A 183 -4.20 -16.45 10.28
C ASP A 183 -3.68 -16.23 8.85
N ARG A 184 -2.41 -15.84 8.69
CA ARG A 184 -1.79 -15.61 7.37
C ARG A 184 -1.97 -16.82 6.47
N LYS A 185 -2.68 -16.61 5.37
CA LYS A 185 -2.69 -17.54 4.23
C LYS A 185 -1.75 -16.99 3.16
N PRO A 186 -0.81 -17.80 2.64
CA PRO A 186 -0.01 -17.40 1.50
C PRO A 186 -0.91 -17.00 0.33
N LEU A 187 -0.47 -16.03 -0.47
CA LEU A 187 -1.15 -15.74 -1.73
C LEU A 187 -1.16 -16.99 -2.60
N ARG A 188 -2.27 -17.22 -3.31
CA ARG A 188 -2.34 -18.30 -4.30
C ARG A 188 -1.25 -18.02 -5.34
N GLU A 189 -0.47 -19.04 -5.69
CA GLU A 189 0.51 -18.88 -6.78
C GLU A 189 -0.23 -18.42 -8.03
N PRO A 190 0.27 -17.38 -8.73
CA PRO A 190 -0.28 -17.04 -10.03
C PRO A 190 -0.18 -18.27 -10.93
N ALA A 191 -1.26 -18.55 -11.68
CA ALA A 191 -1.23 -19.64 -12.66
C ALA A 191 0.01 -19.47 -13.54
N LYS A 192 0.83 -20.52 -13.65
CA LYS A 192 2.07 -20.49 -14.45
C LYS A 192 1.74 -19.89 -15.82
N LYS A 193 2.31 -18.72 -16.14
CA LYS A 193 2.24 -18.15 -17.49
C LYS A 193 2.80 -19.21 -18.44
N ASP A 194 1.95 -19.78 -19.30
CA ASP A 194 2.37 -20.76 -20.29
C ASP A 194 3.51 -20.17 -21.12
N LYS A 195 4.68 -20.81 -21.10
CA LYS A 195 5.82 -20.37 -21.90
C LYS A 195 5.41 -20.45 -23.37
N PRO A 196 5.62 -19.39 -24.18
CA PRO A 196 5.35 -19.46 -25.60
C PRO A 196 6.19 -20.58 -26.23
N SER A 197 5.49 -21.48 -26.93
CA SER A 197 6.05 -22.66 -27.57
C SER A 197 7.20 -22.28 -28.53
N PRO A 198 8.37 -22.93 -28.47
CA PRO A 198 9.52 -22.51 -29.25
C PRO A 198 9.23 -22.66 -30.76
N HIS A 199 9.33 -21.54 -31.46
CA HIS A 199 9.19 -21.44 -32.91
C HIS A 199 10.06 -22.48 -33.62
N ARG A 200 9.40 -23.32 -34.42
CA ARG A 200 9.97 -24.35 -35.28
C ARG A 200 10.84 -23.68 -36.36
N LYS A 201 12.17 -23.68 -36.18
CA LYS A 201 13.11 -23.17 -37.19
C LYS A 201 12.93 -23.93 -38.50
N GLY A 202 12.47 -23.22 -39.54
CA GLY A 202 12.38 -23.73 -40.90
C GLY A 202 13.75 -24.12 -41.43
N LYS A 203 13.87 -25.37 -41.89
CA LYS A 203 15.01 -25.86 -42.69
C LYS A 203 15.20 -24.95 -43.90
N LYS A 204 16.29 -24.19 -43.95
CA LYS A 204 16.79 -23.63 -45.22
C LYS A 204 17.36 -24.78 -46.04
N ARG A 205 16.75 -25.07 -47.18
CA ARG A 205 17.36 -25.81 -48.29
C ARG A 205 18.02 -24.79 -49.22
N LYS A 206 19.33 -24.87 -49.38
CA LYS A 206 20.05 -24.70 -50.65
C LYS A 206 21.43 -25.30 -50.47
#